data_AF-A0A8H4TA53-F1
#
_entry.id   AF-A0A8H4TA53-F1
#
_cell.length_a   1.000
_cell.length_b   1.000
_cell.length_c   1.000
_cell.angle_alpha   90.00
_cell.angle_beta   90.00
_cell.angle_gamma   90.00
#
_symmetry.space_group_name_H-M   'P 1'
#
loop_
_entity.id
_entity.type
_entity.pdbx_description
1 polymer ?
#
loop_
_entity_poly.entity_id
_entity_poly.type
_entity_poly.pdbx_seq_one_letter_code
_entity_poly.pdbx_strand_id
1 'polypeptide(L)'
;MIDTRDFPKQIFLRDLDALEWLGDKLDLKRLHNLRKGKFYFGEYLSQGRLDIKDNCVQISMQQLIDGGLCTSICPVLNQPENWSSWAEATNNLRGSILQNNSVDKQRIRKTIFLSQSCVGDKFVVPFAIMLLCLRSGPSDDEVIADAFHSIFTDEELEFQNIRYDPESQRMTELRRFQQLMEAVKKLQIDPVAKITEGVKALPINKFPLNTPKRGFPNVGFADE
;
A
#
# COMPACT_ATOMS: atom_id res chain seq x y z
N MET A 1 0.74 -10.38 -11.22
CA MET A 1 0.48 -8.96 -11.61
C MET A 1 0.72 -8.80 -13.09
N ILE A 2 0.01 -7.87 -13.74
CA ILE A 2 0.16 -7.57 -15.17
C ILE A 2 0.39 -6.07 -15.33
N ASP A 3 1.47 -5.71 -16.00
CA ASP A 3 1.73 -4.35 -16.48
C ASP A 3 0.93 -4.13 -17.76
N THR A 4 -0.01 -3.18 -17.73
CA THR A 4 -0.98 -3.00 -18.82
C THR A 4 -0.61 -1.86 -19.78
N ARG A 5 0.53 -1.17 -19.56
CA ARG A 5 0.90 0.06 -20.28
C ARG A 5 1.13 -0.15 -21.77
N ASP A 6 1.67 -1.30 -22.14
CA ASP A 6 2.02 -1.63 -23.53
C ASP A 6 0.89 -2.35 -24.27
N PHE A 7 -0.25 -2.58 -23.61
CA PHE A 7 -1.40 -3.19 -24.25
C PHE A 7 -2.33 -2.17 -24.91
N PRO A 8 -3.00 -2.54 -26.01
CA PRO A 8 -4.10 -1.75 -26.57
C PRO A 8 -5.16 -1.44 -25.52
N LYS A 9 -5.75 -0.25 -25.62
CA LYS A 9 -6.90 0.14 -24.79
C LYS A 9 -8.04 -0.89 -24.99
N GLN A 10 -8.79 -1.15 -23.92
CA GLN A 10 -9.96 -2.05 -23.91
C GLN A 10 -9.67 -3.54 -24.17
N ILE A 11 -8.42 -3.98 -24.02
CA ILE A 11 -8.08 -5.41 -24.14
C ILE A 11 -8.62 -6.25 -22.97
N PHE A 12 -8.81 -5.60 -21.81
CA PHE A 12 -9.43 -6.16 -20.63
C PHE A 12 -10.82 -5.54 -20.43
N LEU A 13 -11.81 -6.39 -20.18
CA LEU A 13 -13.20 -6.06 -19.87
C LEU A 13 -13.50 -6.51 -18.45
N ARG A 14 -14.10 -5.66 -17.60
CA ARG A 14 -14.53 -6.09 -16.27
C ARG A 14 -15.65 -7.13 -16.37
N ASP A 15 -15.63 -8.13 -15.50
CA ASP A 15 -16.69 -9.14 -15.45
C ASP A 15 -18.07 -8.51 -15.24
N LEU A 16 -18.14 -7.46 -14.42
CA LEU A 16 -19.36 -6.73 -14.13
C LEU A 16 -19.94 -6.02 -15.37
N ASP A 17 -19.08 -5.39 -16.19
CA ASP A 17 -19.49 -4.74 -17.44
C ASP A 17 -20.02 -5.78 -18.43
N ALA A 18 -19.36 -6.94 -18.51
CA ALA A 18 -19.82 -8.05 -19.33
C ALA A 18 -21.17 -8.61 -18.87
N LEU A 19 -21.36 -8.79 -17.56
CA LEU A 19 -22.61 -9.29 -16.98
C LEU A 19 -23.76 -8.31 -17.11
N GLU A 20 -23.48 -7.00 -17.05
CA GLU A 20 -24.47 -5.96 -17.29
C GLU A 20 -24.97 -5.99 -18.73
N TRP A 21 -24.07 -6.20 -19.70
CA TRP A 21 -24.44 -6.36 -21.10
C TRP A 21 -25.18 -7.68 -21.41
N LEU A 22 -24.85 -8.76 -20.69
CA LEU A 22 -25.43 -10.10 -20.91
C LEU A 22 -26.68 -10.40 -20.07
N GLY A 23 -27.19 -9.42 -19.31
CA GLY A 23 -28.10 -9.59 -18.16
C GLY A 23 -29.43 -10.32 -18.39
N ASP A 24 -29.85 -10.51 -19.65
CA ASP A 24 -31.13 -11.15 -19.99
C ASP A 24 -31.06 -12.69 -20.08
N LYS A 25 -29.86 -13.28 -20.01
CA LYS A 25 -29.71 -14.74 -19.94
C LYS A 25 -29.99 -15.22 -18.51
N LEU A 26 -31.00 -16.08 -18.34
CA LEU A 26 -31.45 -16.62 -17.05
C LEU A 26 -30.30 -17.12 -16.16
N ASP A 27 -29.33 -17.83 -16.76
CA ASP A 27 -28.19 -18.40 -16.03
C ASP A 27 -27.19 -17.35 -15.53
N LEU A 28 -27.11 -16.18 -16.18
CA LEU A 28 -26.20 -15.11 -15.83
C LEU A 28 -26.83 -14.10 -14.86
N LYS A 29 -28.16 -14.02 -14.78
CA LYS A 29 -28.86 -13.13 -13.85
C LYS A 29 -28.50 -13.42 -12.39
N ARG A 30 -28.37 -14.71 -12.02
CA ARG A 30 -27.95 -15.10 -10.66
C ARG A 30 -26.51 -14.65 -10.38
N LEU A 31 -25.59 -14.90 -11.30
CA LEU A 31 -24.19 -14.51 -11.16
C LEU A 31 -24.05 -12.97 -11.08
N HIS A 32 -24.77 -12.25 -11.94
CA HIS A 32 -24.81 -10.79 -11.94
C HIS A 32 -25.29 -10.23 -10.59
N ASN A 33 -26.34 -10.79 -10.00
CA ASN A 33 -26.81 -10.38 -8.68
C ASN A 33 -25.76 -10.63 -7.57
N LEU A 34 -25.07 -11.77 -7.61
CA LEU A 34 -23.98 -12.06 -6.68
C LEU A 34 -22.82 -11.07 -6.83
N ARG A 35 -22.43 -10.76 -8.07
CA ARG A 35 -21.40 -9.78 -8.43
C ARG A 35 -21.80 -8.34 -8.14
N LYS A 36 -23.09 -7.98 -8.12
CA LYS A 36 -23.61 -6.68 -7.63
C LYS A 36 -23.74 -6.61 -6.11
N GLY A 37 -23.67 -7.76 -5.43
CA GLY A 37 -23.67 -7.87 -3.97
C GLY A 37 -22.27 -7.92 -3.36
N LYS A 38 -22.13 -8.76 -2.32
CA LYS A 38 -20.91 -8.95 -1.52
C LYS A 38 -19.84 -9.80 -2.21
N PHE A 39 -20.17 -10.45 -3.32
CA PHE A 39 -19.29 -11.41 -4.02
C PHE A 39 -18.63 -10.81 -5.27
N TYR A 40 -18.38 -9.50 -5.27
CA TYR A 40 -17.51 -8.87 -6.28
C TYR A 40 -16.04 -9.11 -5.92
N PHE A 41 -15.26 -9.59 -6.88
CA PHE A 41 -13.83 -9.90 -6.71
C PHE A 41 -12.94 -9.16 -7.72
N GLY A 42 -13.49 -8.24 -8.53
CA GLY A 42 -12.72 -7.41 -9.45
C GLY A 42 -12.08 -8.20 -10.59
N GLU A 43 -12.81 -9.15 -11.17
CA GLU A 43 -12.31 -9.99 -12.25
C GLU A 43 -12.30 -9.22 -13.58
N TYR A 44 -11.24 -9.42 -14.37
CA TYR A 44 -11.09 -8.87 -15.71
C TYR A 44 -10.95 -10.01 -16.72
N LEU A 45 -11.72 -9.93 -17.80
CA LEU A 45 -11.71 -10.84 -18.94
C LEU A 45 -10.85 -10.25 -20.05
N SER A 46 -9.95 -11.04 -20.63
CA SER A 46 -9.23 -10.65 -21.85
C SER A 46 -9.95 -11.16 -23.10
N GLN A 47 -9.79 -10.45 -24.22
CA GLN A 47 -10.29 -10.90 -25.51
C GLN A 47 -9.32 -11.91 -26.16
N GLY A 48 -9.76 -13.17 -26.31
CA GLY A 48 -9.00 -14.21 -27.00
C GLY A 48 -7.70 -14.60 -26.29
N ARG A 49 -6.76 -15.16 -27.06
CA ARG A 49 -5.42 -15.52 -26.55
C ARG A 49 -4.59 -14.24 -26.44
N LEU A 50 -4.34 -13.80 -25.22
CA LEU A 50 -3.45 -12.67 -24.93
C LEU A 50 -2.05 -13.19 -24.58
N ASP A 51 -1.04 -12.77 -25.34
CA ASP A 51 0.34 -12.98 -24.92
C ASP A 51 0.72 -11.93 -23.88
N ILE A 52 0.89 -12.40 -22.64
CA ILE A 52 1.27 -11.57 -21.50
C ILE A 52 2.74 -11.77 -21.09
N LYS A 53 3.50 -12.52 -21.91
CA LYS A 53 4.92 -12.74 -21.69
C LYS A 53 5.64 -11.39 -21.58
N ASP A 54 6.59 -11.32 -20.64
CA ASP A 54 7.39 -10.12 -20.28
C ASP A 54 6.61 -8.96 -19.64
N ASN A 55 5.27 -8.97 -19.72
CA ASN A 55 4.39 -7.98 -19.11
C ASN A 55 3.79 -8.44 -17.78
N CYS A 56 4.04 -9.67 -17.36
CA CYS A 56 3.52 -10.20 -16.12
C CYS A 56 4.58 -11.01 -15.37
N VAL A 57 4.32 -11.23 -14.09
CA VAL A 57 4.97 -12.29 -13.33
C VAL A 57 3.91 -13.28 -12.89
N GLN A 58 4.21 -14.56 -13.16
CA GLN A 58 3.39 -15.71 -12.81
C GLN A 58 3.97 -16.38 -11.58
N ILE A 59 3.10 -16.70 -10.64
CA ILE A 59 3.43 -17.43 -9.42
C ILE A 59 2.37 -18.49 -9.20
N SER A 60 2.79 -19.66 -8.74
CA SER A 60 1.86 -20.70 -8.28
C SER A 60 1.35 -20.37 -6.88
N MET A 61 0.15 -20.87 -6.54
CA MET A 61 -0.32 -20.80 -5.16
C MET A 61 0.59 -21.55 -4.19
N GLN A 62 1.25 -22.62 -4.64
CA GLN A 62 2.19 -23.37 -3.80
C GLN A 62 3.40 -22.49 -3.41
N GLN A 63 3.96 -21.71 -4.34
CA GLN A 63 5.04 -20.77 -4.01
C GLN A 63 4.61 -19.74 -2.96
N LEU A 64 3.37 -19.27 -2.99
CA LEU A 64 2.84 -18.37 -1.97
C LEU A 64 2.68 -19.06 -0.61
N ILE A 65 2.17 -20.30 -0.61
CA ILE A 65 2.02 -21.10 0.60
C ILE A 65 3.39 -21.37 1.22
N ASP A 66 4.35 -21.83 0.42
CA ASP A 66 5.72 -22.14 0.83
C ASP A 66 6.46 -20.90 1.34
N GLY A 67 6.21 -19.74 0.74
CA GLY A 67 6.73 -18.46 1.21
C GLY A 67 6.12 -18.02 2.56
N GLY A 68 5.01 -18.62 2.99
CA GLY A 68 4.39 -18.35 4.28
C GLY A 68 3.11 -17.50 4.23
N LEU A 69 2.41 -17.45 3.09
CA LEU A 69 1.10 -16.80 2.98
C LEU A 69 0.15 -17.28 4.08
N CYS A 70 0.05 -18.60 4.26
CA CYS A 70 -0.87 -19.25 5.20
C CYS A 70 -0.33 -19.37 6.63
N THR A 71 0.92 -18.97 6.91
CA THR A 71 1.55 -19.14 8.24
C THR A 71 1.95 -17.83 8.88
N SER A 72 2.53 -16.91 8.10
CA SER A 72 3.13 -15.67 8.61
C SER A 72 2.35 -14.42 8.20
N ILE A 73 1.74 -14.43 7.01
CA ILE A 73 1.09 -13.26 6.43
C ILE A 73 -0.39 -13.23 6.76
N CYS A 74 -1.14 -14.26 6.36
CA CYS A 74 -2.59 -14.34 6.52
C CYS A 74 -3.01 -15.75 6.98
N PRO A 75 -2.78 -16.10 8.27
CA PRO A 75 -3.04 -17.44 8.79
C PRO A 75 -4.50 -17.91 8.67
N VAL A 76 -5.43 -16.95 8.61
CA VAL A 76 -6.86 -17.19 8.41
C VAL A 76 -7.19 -17.83 7.05
N LEU A 77 -6.27 -17.81 6.08
CA LEU A 77 -6.41 -18.55 4.82
C LEU A 77 -6.11 -20.05 4.98
N ASN A 78 -5.45 -20.46 6.06
CA ASN A 78 -5.08 -21.84 6.32
C ASN A 78 -6.22 -22.62 6.99
N GLN A 79 -7.39 -22.63 6.37
CA GLN A 79 -8.60 -23.30 6.89
C GLN A 79 -9.13 -24.25 5.81
N PRO A 80 -8.60 -25.49 5.70
CA PRO A 80 -8.96 -26.46 4.67
C PRO A 80 -10.47 -26.71 4.55
N GLU A 81 -11.19 -26.64 5.66
CA GLU A 81 -12.65 -26.77 5.71
C GLU A 81 -13.40 -25.71 4.89
N ASN A 82 -12.77 -24.56 4.63
CA ASN A 82 -13.36 -23.45 3.89
C ASN A 82 -12.99 -23.49 2.39
N TRP A 83 -12.18 -24.45 1.94
CA TRP A 83 -11.70 -24.49 0.55
C TRP A 83 -12.82 -24.77 -0.46
N SER A 84 -13.85 -25.51 -0.08
CA SER A 84 -15.04 -25.72 -0.91
C SER A 84 -15.92 -24.46 -1.06
N SER A 85 -15.72 -23.45 -0.20
CA SER A 85 -16.52 -22.23 -0.11
C SER A 85 -15.61 -20.98 -0.11
N TRP A 86 -14.57 -20.99 -0.94
CA TRP A 86 -13.55 -19.93 -0.98
C TRP A 86 -14.11 -18.51 -1.17
N ALA A 87 -15.21 -18.38 -1.91
CA ALA A 87 -15.88 -17.09 -2.11
C ALA A 87 -16.44 -16.52 -0.79
N GLU A 88 -17.00 -17.36 0.07
CA GLU A 88 -17.49 -16.96 1.39
C GLU A 88 -16.32 -16.67 2.34
N ALA A 89 -15.30 -17.52 2.33
CA ALA A 89 -14.08 -17.33 3.12
C ALA A 89 -13.40 -15.99 2.79
N THR A 90 -13.29 -15.65 1.50
CA THR A 90 -12.75 -14.37 1.02
C THR A 90 -13.61 -13.19 1.49
N ASN A 91 -14.94 -13.31 1.40
CA ASN A 91 -15.84 -12.26 1.87
C ASN A 91 -15.79 -12.06 3.39
N ASN A 92 -15.63 -13.14 4.16
CA ASN A 92 -15.45 -13.07 5.61
C ASN A 92 -14.11 -12.41 5.97
N LEU A 93 -13.02 -12.79 5.28
CA LEU A 93 -11.72 -12.16 5.42
C LEU A 93 -11.81 -10.65 5.19
N ARG A 94 -12.46 -10.23 4.09
CA ARG A 94 -12.70 -8.83 3.72
C ARG A 94 -13.36 -8.03 4.85
N GLY A 95 -14.35 -8.63 5.53
CA GLY A 95 -15.04 -7.99 6.65
C GLY A 95 -14.14 -7.73 7.87
N SER A 96 -13.05 -8.49 8.02
CA SER A 96 -12.14 -8.41 9.16
C SER A 96 -10.91 -7.52 8.94
N ILE A 97 -10.64 -7.07 7.70
CA ILE A 97 -9.39 -6.36 7.36
C ILE A 97 -9.12 -5.16 8.27
N LEU A 98 -10.13 -4.31 8.48
CA LEU A 98 -10.02 -3.07 9.25
C LEU A 98 -9.95 -3.27 10.77
N GLN A 99 -10.22 -4.49 11.25
CA GLN A 99 -10.18 -4.84 12.68
C GLN A 99 -8.83 -5.46 13.08
N ASN A 100 -7.91 -5.60 12.12
CA ASN A 100 -6.59 -6.12 12.38
C ASN A 100 -5.69 -5.02 12.94
N ASN A 101 -4.97 -5.34 14.01
CA ASN A 101 -4.08 -4.40 14.66
C ASN A 101 -2.66 -4.98 14.76
N SER A 102 -1.68 -4.09 14.62
CA SER A 102 -0.26 -4.29 14.92
C SER A 102 0.43 -5.27 13.97
N VAL A 103 0.76 -4.78 12.78
CA VAL A 103 1.79 -5.41 11.96
C VAL A 103 3.16 -5.06 12.55
N ASP A 104 3.88 -6.06 13.04
CA ASP A 104 5.25 -5.86 13.52
C ASP A 104 6.26 -5.74 12.36
N LYS A 105 7.42 -5.13 12.65
CA LYS A 105 8.51 -4.93 11.66
C LYS A 105 9.06 -6.24 11.10
N GLN A 106 9.00 -7.34 11.86
CA GLN A 106 9.48 -8.64 11.41
C GLN A 106 8.55 -9.20 10.33
N ARG A 107 7.22 -9.08 10.50
CA ARG A 107 6.23 -9.46 9.50
C ARG A 107 6.38 -8.62 8.24
N ILE A 108 6.59 -7.31 8.34
CA ILE A 108 6.82 -6.44 7.18
C ILE A 108 8.02 -6.93 6.36
N ARG A 109 9.16 -7.15 7.03
CA ARG A 109 10.38 -7.65 6.38
C ARG A 109 10.18 -9.02 5.73
N LYS A 110 9.51 -9.96 6.42
CA LYS A 110 9.20 -11.28 5.88
C LYS A 110 8.31 -11.18 4.63
N THR A 111 7.30 -10.31 4.66
CA THR A 111 6.41 -10.11 3.50
C THR A 111 7.15 -9.51 2.31
N ILE A 112 8.04 -8.54 2.53
CA ILE A 112 8.88 -7.97 1.46
C ILE A 112 9.80 -9.04 0.86
N PHE A 113 10.48 -9.81 1.71
CA PHE A 113 11.38 -10.89 1.27
C PHE A 113 10.65 -11.98 0.48
N LEU A 114 9.49 -12.42 0.96
CA LEU A 114 8.61 -13.35 0.23
C LEU A 114 8.25 -12.76 -1.13
N SER A 115 7.84 -11.49 -1.15
CA SER A 115 7.41 -10.81 -2.37
C SER A 115 8.53 -10.78 -3.40
N GLN A 116 9.74 -10.40 -2.99
CA GLN A 116 10.89 -10.38 -3.88
C GLN A 116 11.20 -11.78 -4.44
N SER A 117 11.12 -12.81 -3.60
CA SER A 117 11.33 -14.20 -4.01
C SER A 117 10.26 -14.71 -4.99
N CYS A 118 9.03 -14.21 -4.87
CA CYS A 118 7.90 -14.62 -5.70
C CYS A 118 7.84 -13.86 -7.03
N VAL A 119 8.01 -12.53 -6.98
CA VAL A 119 7.71 -11.65 -8.13
C VAL A 119 8.91 -10.88 -8.67
N GLY A 120 10.10 -11.04 -8.07
CA GLY A 120 11.29 -10.26 -8.41
C GLY A 120 11.14 -8.77 -8.11
N ASP A 121 12.12 -7.99 -8.52
CA ASP A 121 12.21 -6.57 -8.15
C ASP A 121 11.14 -5.70 -8.82
N LYS A 122 10.77 -6.01 -10.08
CA LYS A 122 9.80 -5.21 -10.87
C LYS A 122 8.46 -5.00 -10.15
N PHE A 123 8.01 -5.99 -9.38
CA PHE A 123 6.70 -5.97 -8.73
C PHE A 123 6.75 -6.13 -7.21
N VAL A 124 7.94 -6.13 -6.60
CA VAL A 124 8.10 -6.41 -5.17
C VAL A 124 7.27 -5.47 -4.30
N VAL A 125 7.30 -4.16 -4.57
CA VAL A 125 6.61 -3.16 -3.75
C VAL A 125 5.08 -3.34 -3.79
N PRO A 126 4.41 -3.28 -4.95
CA PRO A 126 2.96 -3.43 -5.01
C PRO A 126 2.53 -4.83 -4.55
N PHE A 127 3.32 -5.87 -4.81
CA PHE A 127 2.99 -7.22 -4.34
C PHE A 127 3.09 -7.36 -2.82
N ALA A 128 4.14 -6.80 -2.21
CA ALA A 128 4.28 -6.79 -0.75
C ALA A 128 3.17 -6.00 -0.08
N ILE A 129 2.79 -4.84 -0.64
CA ILE A 129 1.68 -4.02 -0.14
C ILE A 129 0.34 -4.78 -0.26
N MET A 130 0.09 -5.50 -1.36
CA MET A 130 -1.08 -6.38 -1.51
C MET A 130 -1.15 -7.46 -0.42
N LEU A 131 -0.01 -8.06 -0.07
CA LEU A 131 0.02 -9.08 0.98
C LEU A 131 -0.15 -8.48 2.38
N LEU A 132 0.45 -7.32 2.64
CA LEU A 132 0.33 -6.62 3.92
C LEU A 132 -1.10 -6.13 4.18
N CYS A 133 -1.81 -5.65 3.15
CA CYS A 133 -3.16 -5.12 3.30
C CYS A 133 -4.19 -6.17 3.74
N LEU A 134 -3.89 -7.46 3.56
CA LEU A 134 -4.76 -8.55 4.03
C LEU A 134 -4.94 -8.54 5.55
N ARG A 135 -3.94 -8.06 6.30
CA ARG A 135 -3.90 -8.10 7.77
C ARG A 135 -3.42 -6.80 8.42
N SER A 136 -3.42 -5.67 7.71
CA SER A 136 -3.05 -4.35 8.27
C SER A 136 -4.23 -3.40 8.36
N GLY A 137 -4.31 -2.70 9.48
CA GLY A 137 -5.26 -1.60 9.70
C GLY A 137 -4.63 -0.24 9.38
N PRO A 138 -5.42 0.85 9.29
CA PRO A 138 -4.90 2.20 9.06
C PRO A 138 -3.85 2.66 10.08
N SER A 139 -3.91 2.16 11.33
CA SER A 139 -2.91 2.46 12.35
C SER A 139 -1.50 1.92 12.02
N ASP A 140 -1.39 0.99 11.07
CA ASP A 140 -0.10 0.43 10.64
C ASP A 140 0.54 1.23 9.47
N ASP A 141 -0.14 2.25 8.92
CA ASP A 141 0.30 2.98 7.72
C ASP A 141 1.72 3.55 7.85
N GLU A 142 1.98 4.29 8.95
CA GLU A 142 3.28 4.93 9.18
C GLU A 142 4.41 3.91 9.33
N VAL A 143 4.20 2.86 10.13
CA VAL A 143 5.21 1.82 10.37
C VAL A 143 5.54 1.05 9.10
N ILE A 144 4.54 0.76 8.26
CA ILE A 144 4.75 0.11 6.97
C ILE A 144 5.50 1.05 6.04
N ALA A 145 5.06 2.28 5.89
CA ALA A 145 5.68 3.22 4.97
C ALA A 145 7.14 3.53 5.36
N ASP A 146 7.43 3.77 6.64
CA ASP A 146 8.80 3.91 7.15
C ASP A 146 9.68 2.70 6.80
N ALA A 147 9.13 1.49 6.91
CA ALA A 147 9.86 0.27 6.57
C ALA A 147 10.16 0.19 5.07
N PHE A 148 9.23 0.58 4.20
CA PHE A 148 9.45 0.61 2.75
C PHE A 148 10.50 1.66 2.37
N HIS A 149 10.42 2.87 2.91
CA HIS A 149 11.44 3.91 2.68
C HIS A 149 12.83 3.55 3.23
N SER A 150 12.91 2.64 4.22
CA SER A 150 14.20 2.16 4.72
C SER A 150 14.87 1.11 3.81
N ILE A 151 14.12 0.53 2.85
CA ILE A 151 14.57 -0.60 2.03
C ILE A 151 14.68 -0.22 0.56
N PHE A 152 13.71 0.53 0.04
CA PHE A 152 13.57 0.88 -1.37
C PHE A 152 13.99 2.32 -1.64
N THR A 153 14.49 2.59 -2.84
CA THR A 153 14.76 3.95 -3.28
C THR A 153 13.47 4.69 -3.64
N ASP A 154 13.54 6.02 -3.73
CA ASP A 154 12.39 6.83 -4.13
C ASP A 154 11.90 6.45 -5.54
N GLU A 155 12.81 6.10 -6.45
CA GLU A 155 12.47 5.63 -7.80
C GLU A 155 11.72 4.30 -7.78
N GLU A 156 12.07 3.39 -6.86
CA GLU A 156 11.38 2.11 -6.69
C GLU A 156 9.99 2.27 -6.06
N LEU A 157 9.77 3.34 -5.29
CA LEU A 157 8.49 3.69 -4.68
C LEU A 157 7.61 4.58 -5.58
N GLU A 158 8.19 5.15 -6.65
CA GLU A 158 7.52 5.95 -7.66
C GLU A 158 6.70 5.07 -8.63
N PHE A 159 5.51 4.67 -8.21
CA PHE A 159 4.54 4.00 -9.09
C PHE A 159 3.70 5.03 -9.86
N GLN A 160 4.09 5.31 -11.09
CA GLN A 160 3.32 6.16 -11.98
C GLN A 160 2.18 5.39 -12.67
N ASN A 161 1.02 6.04 -12.79
CA ASN A 161 -0.12 5.56 -13.58
C ASN A 161 -0.79 4.26 -13.10
N ILE A 162 -0.70 3.91 -11.80
CA ILE A 162 -1.55 2.87 -11.24
C ILE A 162 -3.02 3.31 -11.36
N ARG A 163 -3.84 2.44 -11.97
CA ARG A 163 -5.29 2.61 -12.03
C ARG A 163 -5.93 1.59 -11.12
N TYR A 164 -6.83 2.07 -10.28
CA TYR A 164 -7.65 1.22 -9.43
C TYR A 164 -9.00 1.01 -10.09
N ASP A 165 -9.63 -0.13 -9.78
CA ASP A 165 -10.99 -0.42 -10.25
C ASP A 165 -11.96 0.68 -9.78
N PRO A 166 -12.85 1.22 -10.65
CA PRO A 166 -13.84 2.21 -10.24
C PRO A 166 -14.78 1.72 -9.14
N GLU A 167 -15.07 0.41 -9.11
CA GLU A 167 -15.87 -0.26 -8.09
C GLU A 167 -15.02 -0.73 -6.89
N SER A 168 -13.78 -0.23 -6.76
CA SER A 168 -12.85 -0.54 -5.66
C SER A 168 -13.46 -0.32 -4.28
N GLN A 169 -14.43 0.59 -4.15
CA GLN A 169 -15.14 0.85 -2.90
C GLN A 169 -15.90 -0.38 -2.37
N ARG A 170 -16.18 -1.36 -3.24
CA ARG A 170 -16.88 -2.61 -2.90
C ARG A 170 -15.93 -3.72 -2.44
N MET A 171 -14.62 -3.50 -2.56
CA MET A 171 -13.56 -4.42 -2.18
C MET A 171 -12.65 -3.75 -1.13
N THR A 172 -12.90 -4.03 0.14
CA THR A 172 -12.16 -3.43 1.27
C THR A 172 -10.65 -3.62 1.12
N GLU A 173 -10.21 -4.79 0.65
CA GLU A 173 -8.82 -5.13 0.36
C GLU A 173 -8.21 -4.22 -0.70
N LEU A 174 -8.95 -3.88 -1.77
CA LEU A 174 -8.45 -2.99 -2.83
C LEU A 174 -8.39 -1.55 -2.34
N ARG A 175 -9.40 -1.11 -1.57
CA ARG A 175 -9.36 0.21 -0.92
C ARG A 175 -8.17 0.30 0.04
N ARG A 176 -7.92 -0.73 0.84
CA ARG A 176 -6.81 -0.76 1.80
C ARG A 176 -5.46 -0.79 1.09
N PHE A 177 -5.35 -1.56 0.01
CA PHE A 177 -4.19 -1.55 -0.88
C PHE A 177 -3.91 -0.14 -1.41
N GLN A 178 -4.92 0.54 -1.96
CA GLN A 178 -4.79 1.91 -2.45
C GLN A 178 -4.33 2.87 -1.35
N GLN A 179 -4.95 2.83 -0.17
CA GLN A 179 -4.55 3.69 0.95
C GLN A 179 -3.08 3.50 1.34
N LEU A 180 -2.63 2.24 1.39
CA LEU A 180 -1.27 1.91 1.79
C LEU A 180 -0.25 2.27 0.69
N MET A 181 -0.60 2.07 -0.58
CA MET A 181 0.20 2.58 -1.72
C MET A 181 0.39 4.11 -1.62
N GLU A 182 -0.68 4.84 -1.32
CA GLU A 182 -0.60 6.30 -1.15
C GLU A 182 0.19 6.70 0.11
N ALA A 183 0.10 5.95 1.21
CA ALA A 183 0.88 6.21 2.42
C ALA A 183 2.39 6.02 2.17
N VAL A 184 2.76 4.92 1.51
CA VAL A 184 4.15 4.63 1.10
C VAL A 184 4.66 5.67 0.09
N LYS A 185 3.78 6.24 -0.75
CA LYS A 185 4.18 7.31 -1.67
C LYS A 185 4.37 8.67 -0.98
N LYS A 186 3.51 8.99 0.00
CA LYS A 186 3.43 10.32 0.64
C LYS A 186 4.53 10.59 1.67
N LEU A 187 5.23 9.58 2.17
CA LEU A 187 6.29 9.77 3.16
C LEU A 187 7.59 10.38 2.60
N GLN A 188 7.50 11.03 1.43
CA GLN A 188 8.29 12.22 1.07
C GLN A 188 8.02 13.39 2.04
N ILE A 189 8.32 13.22 3.33
CA ILE A 189 8.54 14.39 4.18
C ILE A 189 9.99 14.77 3.97
N ASP A 190 10.20 15.84 3.21
CA ASP A 190 11.47 16.53 3.12
C ASP A 190 12.10 16.62 4.53
N PRO A 191 13.24 15.97 4.80
CA PRO A 191 13.90 16.02 6.09
C PRO A 191 14.13 17.47 6.54
N VAL A 192 14.34 18.38 5.59
CA VAL A 192 14.49 19.81 5.82
C VAL A 192 13.19 20.44 6.30
N ALA A 193 12.02 20.03 5.79
CA ALA A 193 10.72 20.52 6.27
C ALA A 193 10.45 20.12 7.72
N LYS A 194 10.75 18.87 8.10
CA LYS A 194 10.63 18.38 9.50
C LYS A 194 11.60 19.10 10.44
N ILE A 195 12.84 19.33 10.01
CA ILE A 195 13.82 20.13 10.77
C ILE A 195 13.35 21.58 10.87
N THR A 196 12.80 22.15 9.80
CA THR A 196 12.35 23.55 9.77
C THR A 196 11.14 23.77 10.67
N GLU A 197 10.19 22.82 10.72
CA GLU A 197 9.10 22.85 11.70
C GLU A 197 9.60 22.67 13.13
N GLY A 198 10.52 21.72 13.36
CA GLY A 198 11.13 21.52 14.68
C GLY A 198 11.88 22.75 15.19
N VAL A 199 12.61 23.44 14.32
CA VAL A 199 13.33 24.68 14.63
C VAL A 199 12.37 25.85 14.86
N LYS A 200 11.27 25.95 14.11
CA LYS A 200 10.22 26.96 14.34
C LYS A 200 9.42 26.74 15.61
N ALA A 201 9.30 25.48 16.06
CA ALA A 201 8.61 25.11 17.29
C ALA A 201 9.46 25.32 18.55
N LEU A 202 10.77 25.61 18.42
CA LEU A 202 11.61 25.96 19.57
C LEU A 202 11.20 27.33 20.12
N PRO A 203 10.87 27.43 21.43
CA PRO A 203 10.60 28.72 22.03
C PRO A 203 11.85 29.60 21.96
N ILE A 204 11.73 30.75 21.30
CA ILE A 204 12.76 31.79 21.30
C ILE A 204 12.81 32.38 22.71
N ASN A 205 13.62 31.79 23.58
CA ASN A 205 13.99 32.43 24.84
C ASN A 205 14.79 33.67 24.50
N LYS A 206 14.12 34.83 24.52
CA LYS A 206 14.77 36.15 24.51
C LYS A 206 15.56 36.27 25.80
N PHE A 207 16.83 35.86 25.78
CA PHE A 207 17.76 36.26 26.82
C PHE A 207 17.90 37.78 26.75
N PRO A 208 17.56 38.53 27.82
CA PRO A 208 17.84 39.96 27.84
C PRO A 208 19.36 40.13 27.83
N LEU A 209 19.89 40.77 26.79
CA LEU A 209 21.26 41.29 26.81
C LEU A 209 21.31 42.38 27.89
N ASN A 210 21.76 42.01 29.09
CA ASN A 210 22.25 42.98 30.05
C ASN A 210 23.58 43.52 29.52
N THR A 211 23.53 44.72 28.92
CA THR A 211 24.71 45.51 28.62
C THR A 211 25.34 45.99 29.92
N PRO A 212 26.61 45.67 30.23
CA PRO A 212 27.27 46.22 31.39
C PRO A 212 27.66 47.68 31.11
N LYS A 213 27.13 48.61 31.91
CA LYS A 213 27.62 50.00 31.98
C LYS A 213 29.05 49.99 32.51
N ARG A 214 30.05 50.05 31.63
CA ARG A 214 31.41 50.46 32.02
C ARG A 214 31.42 51.98 32.17
N GLY A 215 31.35 52.45 33.41
CA GLY A 215 31.80 53.79 33.76
C GLY A 215 33.33 53.80 33.77
N PHE A 216 33.94 54.58 32.89
CA PHE A 216 35.36 54.95 33.00
C PHE A 216 35.45 56.22 33.86
N PRO A 217 36.26 56.25 34.93
CA PRO A 217 36.60 57.51 35.57
C PRO A 217 37.67 58.23 34.75
N ASN A 218 37.38 59.49 34.39
CA ASN A 218 38.33 60.43 33.83
C ASN A 218 39.50 60.63 34.80
N VAL A 219 40.71 60.29 34.38
CA VAL A 219 41.95 60.78 34.98
C VAL A 219 42.51 61.80 34.01
N GLY A 220 42.47 63.07 34.42
CA GLY A 220 43.02 64.18 33.65
C GLY A 220 44.55 64.15 33.65
N PHE A 221 45.14 64.37 32.49
CA PHE A 221 46.53 64.78 32.34
C PHE A 221 46.57 66.29 32.16
N ALA A 222 47.48 66.92 32.91
CA ALA A 222 47.83 68.32 32.80
C ALA A 222 48.85 68.48 31.67
N ASP A 223 48.64 69.48 30.81
CA ASP A 223 49.63 69.97 29.86
C ASP A 223 50.19 71.30 30.41
N GLU A 224 51.53 71.39 30.44
CA GLU A 224 52.31 72.63 30.41
C GLU A 224 52.41 73.19 28.99
#